data_AF-A0A239XJY9-F1
#
_entry.id   AF-A0A239XJY9-F1
#
_cell.length_a   1.000
_cell.length_b   1.000
_cell.length_c   1.000
_cell.angle_alpha   90.00
_cell.angle_beta   90.00
_cell.angle_gamma   90.00
#
_symmetry.space_group_name_H-M   'P 1'
#
loop_
_entity.id
_entity.type
_entity.pdbx_description
1 polymer ?
#
loop_
_entity_poly.entity_id
_entity_poly.type
_entity_poly.pdbx_seq_one_letter_code
_entity_poly.pdbx_strand_id
1 'polypeptide(L)'
;MENKQKHEEMLYKKAQKRVKEISNFYWFVAGYIIVAIVLLFTDYSKNIFNFNSEYIVYMLILQGIFLLGYGIYLFVPRLHNWEERKTRQLMEKYKNNGK
;
A
#
# COMPACT_ATOMS: atom_id res chain seq x y z
N MET A 1 20.06 15.60 26.90
CA MET A 1 19.59 16.33 25.71
C MET A 1 19.65 15.47 24.44
N GLU A 2 20.72 14.68 24.24
CA GLU A 2 20.88 13.76 23.09
C GLU A 2 19.74 12.73 22.91
N ASN A 3 19.20 12.18 24.00
CA ASN A 3 18.13 11.18 23.93
C ASN A 3 16.79 11.76 23.42
N LYS A 4 16.54 13.06 23.64
CA LYS A 4 15.34 13.75 23.15
C LYS A 4 15.43 13.96 21.62
N GLN A 5 16.61 14.33 21.13
CA GLN A 5 16.86 14.50 19.69
C GLN A 5 16.73 13.17 18.93
N LYS A 6 17.28 12.07 19.46
CA LYS A 6 17.10 10.73 18.87
C LYS A 6 15.63 10.32 18.81
N HIS A 7 14.84 10.66 19.83
CA HIS A 7 13.41 10.38 19.86
C HIS A 7 12.64 11.16 18.79
N GLU A 8 12.92 12.46 18.66
CA GLU A 8 12.30 13.33 17.65
C GLU A 8 12.65 12.88 16.21
N GLU A 9 13.90 12.48 15.95
CA GLU A 9 14.30 11.92 14.65
C GLU A 9 13.56 10.62 14.29
N MET A 10 13.34 9.73 15.25
CA MET A 10 12.59 8.49 15.04
C MET A 10 11.12 8.77 14.68
N LEU A 11 10.49 9.70 15.39
CA LEU A 11 9.12 10.13 15.09
C LEU A 11 9.02 10.78 13.72
N TYR A 12 10.00 11.62 13.36
CA TYR A 12 10.07 12.25 12.05
C TYR A 12 10.20 11.23 10.93
N LYS A 13 11.10 10.26 11.05
CA LYS A 13 11.25 9.17 10.07
C LYS A 13 9.99 8.33 9.91
N LYS A 14 9.29 8.05 11.03
CA LYS A 14 8.01 7.32 11.01
C LYS A 14 6.93 8.12 10.25
N ALA A 15 6.82 9.42 10.50
CA ALA A 15 5.91 10.30 9.78
C ALA A 15 6.27 10.39 8.28
N GLN A 16 7.56 10.52 7.95
CA GLN A 16 8.03 10.54 6.57
C GLN A 16 7.69 9.24 5.82
N LYS A 17 7.89 8.08 6.46
CA LYS A 17 7.54 6.78 5.89
C LYS A 17 6.04 6.69 5.60
N ARG A 18 5.19 7.09 6.55
CA ARG A 18 3.72 7.16 6.37
C ARG A 18 3.33 8.01 5.17
N VAL A 19 3.88 9.21 5.05
CA VAL A 19 3.58 10.13 3.93
C VAL A 19 4.00 9.50 2.60
N LYS A 20 5.17 8.84 2.56
CA LYS A 20 5.64 8.15 1.36
C LYS A 20 4.75 6.97 0.96
N GLU A 21 4.30 6.17 1.91
CA GLU A 21 3.36 5.06 1.66
C GLU A 21 2.02 5.57 1.13
N ILE A 22 1.50 6.67 1.70
CA ILE A 22 0.29 7.33 1.21
C ILE A 22 0.48 7.87 -0.21
N SER A 23 1.61 8.51 -0.50
CA SER A 23 1.93 9.01 -1.85
C SER A 23 2.00 7.87 -2.87
N ASN A 24 2.57 6.72 -2.49
CA ASN A 24 2.60 5.54 -3.36
C ASN A 24 1.20 4.95 -3.61
N PHE A 25 0.33 4.95 -2.60
CA PHE A 25 -1.07 4.53 -2.80
C PHE A 25 -1.76 5.35 -3.90
N TYR A 26 -1.59 6.68 -3.87
CA TYR A 26 -2.16 7.55 -4.90
C TYR A 26 -1.63 7.26 -6.31
N TRP A 27 -0.38 6.82 -6.44
CA TRP A 27 0.15 6.36 -7.74
C TRP A 27 -0.58 5.13 -8.26
N PHE A 28 -0.90 4.15 -7.40
CA PHE A 28 -1.70 2.98 -7.79
C PHE A 28 -3.13 3.36 -8.14
N VAL A 29 -3.75 4.29 -7.39
CA VAL A 29 -5.09 4.81 -7.69
C VAL A 29 -5.10 5.55 -9.04
N ALA A 30 -4.10 6.38 -9.30
CA ALA A 30 -3.96 7.09 -10.58
C ALA A 30 -3.81 6.09 -11.74
N GLY A 31 -2.98 5.05 -11.57
CA GLY A 31 -2.86 3.97 -12.55
C GLY A 31 -4.18 3.26 -12.83
N TYR A 32 -4.96 2.96 -11.80
CA TYR A 32 -6.30 2.37 -11.94
C TYR A 32 -7.24 3.27 -12.76
N ILE A 33 -7.28 4.57 -12.47
CA ILE A 33 -8.10 5.54 -13.21
C ILE A 33 -7.66 5.60 -14.68
N ILE A 34 -6.35 5.62 -14.95
CA ILE A 34 -5.83 5.63 -16.33
C ILE A 34 -6.26 4.37 -17.07
N VAL A 35 -6.14 3.19 -16.46
CA VAL A 35 -6.58 1.92 -17.07
C VAL A 35 -8.08 1.94 -17.33
N ALA A 36 -8.89 2.39 -16.37
CA ALA A 36 -10.34 2.50 -16.55
C ALA A 36 -10.73 3.46 -17.68
N ILE A 37 -10.03 4.60 -17.81
CA ILE A 37 -10.20 5.55 -18.90
C ILE A 37 -9.83 4.89 -20.24
N VAL A 38 -8.66 4.26 -20.33
CA VAL A 38 -8.23 3.56 -21.55
C VAL A 38 -9.28 2.54 -21.98
N LEU A 39 -9.85 1.78 -21.04
CA LEU A 39 -10.89 0.79 -21.31
C LEU A 39 -12.22 1.42 -21.77
N LEU A 40 -12.62 2.56 -21.22
CA LEU A 40 -13.81 3.30 -21.64
C LEU A 40 -13.67 3.90 -23.05
N PHE A 41 -12.46 4.34 -23.42
CA PHE A 41 -12.19 4.94 -24.72
C PHE A 41 -11.83 3.91 -25.81
N THR A 42 -11.39 2.71 -25.45
CA THR A 42 -11.39 1.58 -26.39
C THR A 42 -12.83 1.20 -26.68
N ASP A 43 -13.30 1.62 -27.85
CA ASP A 43 -14.57 1.20 -28.41
C ASP A 43 -14.64 -0.34 -28.40
N TYR A 44 -15.59 -0.93 -27.66
CA TYR A 44 -15.77 -2.39 -27.55
C TYR A 44 -15.87 -3.09 -28.91
N SER A 45 -16.20 -2.34 -29.97
CA SER A 45 -16.31 -2.80 -31.35
C SER A 45 -14.97 -2.97 -32.08
N LYS A 46 -13.91 -2.26 -31.66
CA LYS A 46 -12.59 -2.39 -32.27
C LYS A 46 -11.71 -3.11 -31.26
N ASN A 47 -11.53 -4.41 -31.48
CA ASN A 47 -10.54 -5.26 -30.82
C ASN A 47 -9.12 -4.72 -31.07
N ILE A 48 -8.76 -3.58 -30.48
CA ILE A 48 -7.42 -3.00 -30.61
C ILE A 48 -6.39 -3.88 -29.90
N PHE A 49 -6.82 -4.66 -28.88
CA PHE A 49 -5.93 -5.49 -28.08
C PHE A 49 -6.24 -7.00 -28.06
N ASN A 50 -7.26 -7.49 -28.79
CA ASN A 50 -7.65 -8.92 -28.76
C ASN A 50 -7.83 -9.51 -27.34
N PHE A 51 -8.07 -8.69 -26.32
CA PHE A 51 -8.40 -9.18 -24.99
C PHE A 51 -9.89 -9.51 -24.95
N ASN A 52 -10.22 -10.74 -24.56
CA ASN A 52 -11.60 -11.10 -24.25
C ASN A 52 -12.14 -10.13 -23.20
N SER A 53 -13.38 -9.66 -23.39
CA SER A 53 -14.08 -8.75 -22.48
C SER A 53 -14.08 -9.25 -21.03
N GLU A 54 -14.10 -10.57 -20.83
CA GLU A 54 -13.98 -11.20 -19.52
C GLU A 54 -12.64 -10.92 -18.83
N TYR A 55 -11.52 -10.94 -19.56
CA TYR A 55 -10.19 -10.70 -19.00
C TYR A 55 -10.05 -9.27 -18.47
N ILE A 56 -10.63 -8.31 -19.19
CA ILE A 56 -10.68 -6.91 -18.79
C ILE A 56 -11.43 -6.75 -17.46
N VAL A 57 -12.57 -7.41 -17.33
CA VAL A 57 -13.38 -7.40 -16.10
C VAL A 57 -12.61 -8.02 -14.93
N TYR A 58 -11.98 -9.18 -15.12
CA TYR A 58 -11.14 -9.80 -14.08
C TYR A 58 -9.97 -8.92 -13.66
N MET A 59 -9.31 -8.27 -14.62
CA MET A 59 -8.18 -7.37 -14.34
C MET A 59 -8.61 -6.15 -13.51
N LEU A 60 -9.75 -5.54 -13.83
CA LEU A 60 -10.32 -4.44 -13.06
C LEU A 60 -10.74 -4.87 -11.64
N ILE A 61 -11.35 -6.06 -11.50
CA ILE A 61 -11.74 -6.61 -10.20
C ILE A 61 -10.51 -6.87 -9.33
N LEU A 62 -9.47 -7.49 -9.89
CA LEU A 62 -8.22 -7.77 -9.16
C LEU A 62 -7.52 -6.48 -8.72
N GLN A 63 -7.45 -5.47 -9.59
CA GLN A 63 -6.90 -4.17 -9.19
C GLN A 63 -7.74 -3.48 -8.11
N GLY A 64 -9.07 -3.57 -8.20
CA GLY A 64 -9.97 -3.05 -7.17
C GLY A 64 -9.74 -3.70 -5.81
N ILE A 65 -9.58 -5.03 -5.78
CA ILE A 65 -9.27 -5.80 -4.56
C ILE A 65 -7.89 -5.42 -4.01
N PHE A 66 -6.89 -5.25 -4.88
CA PHE A 66 -5.55 -4.81 -4.47
C PHE A 66 -5.58 -3.42 -3.84
N LEU A 67 -6.27 -2.45 -4.47
CA LEU A 67 -6.43 -1.10 -3.93
C LEU A 67 -7.21 -1.09 -2.62
N LEU A 68 -8.28 -1.88 -2.51
CA LEU A 68 -9.04 -2.02 -1.27
C LEU A 68 -8.18 -2.59 -0.15
N GLY A 69 -7.46 -3.68 -0.41
CA GLY A 69 -6.58 -4.30 0.58
C GLY A 69 -5.46 -3.35 1.03
N TYR A 70 -4.79 -2.70 0.09
CA TYR A 70 -3.70 -1.77 0.39
C TYR A 70 -4.20 -0.50 1.08
N GLY A 71 -5.37 0.02 0.68
CA GLY A 71 -6.04 1.13 1.34
C GLY A 71 -6.42 0.79 2.79
N ILE A 72 -7.03 -0.37 3.03
CA ILE A 72 -7.34 -0.85 4.38
C ILE A 72 -6.06 -0.94 5.22
N TYR A 73 -4.98 -1.52 4.67
CA TYR A 73 -3.70 -1.62 5.37
C TYR A 73 -3.13 -0.23 5.76
N LEU A 74 -3.20 0.74 4.85
CA LEU A 74 -2.65 2.07 5.02
C LEU A 74 -3.47 2.94 6.00
N PHE A 75 -4.80 2.90 5.89
CA PHE A 75 -5.72 3.76 6.66
C PHE A 75 -6.14 3.18 8.00
N VAL A 76 -6.06 1.85 8.22
CA VAL A 76 -6.42 1.23 9.51
C VAL A 76 -5.26 1.34 10.50
N PRO A 77 -5.33 2.21 11.53
CA PRO A 77 -4.23 2.41 12.46
C PRO A 77 -3.95 1.18 13.33
N ARG A 78 -4.96 0.30 13.48
CA ARG A 78 -4.89 -0.93 14.29
C ARG A 78 -3.88 -1.94 13.73
N LEU A 79 -3.70 -2.00 12.41
CA LEU A 79 -2.73 -2.89 11.76
C LEU A 79 -1.30 -2.39 12.02
N HIS A 80 -1.07 -1.09 11.88
CA HIS A 80 0.20 -0.45 12.21
C HIS A 80 0.59 -0.67 13.69
N ASN A 81 -0.36 -0.51 14.61
CA ASN A 81 -0.12 -0.77 16.04
C ASN A 81 0.18 -2.25 16.32
N TRP A 82 -0.41 -3.17 15.56
CA TRP A 82 -0.09 -4.58 15.66
C TRP A 82 1.32 -4.88 15.15
N GLU A 83 1.73 -4.28 14.04
CA GLU A 83 3.05 -4.45 13.43
C GLU A 83 4.18 -3.95 14.35
N GLU A 84 3.99 -2.78 14.97
CA GLU A 84 4.95 -2.25 15.95
C GLU A 84 5.05 -3.13 17.19
N ARG A 85 3.92 -3.64 17.69
CA ARG A 85 3.92 -4.58 18.82
C ARG A 85 4.63 -5.88 18.48
N LYS A 86 4.40 -6.44 17.29
CA LYS A 86 5.03 -7.68 16.85
C LYS A 86 6.52 -7.52 16.64
N THR A 87 6.94 -6.42 16.03
CA THR A 87 8.36 -6.09 15.86
C THR A 87 9.06 -5.98 17.20
N ARG A 88 8.44 -5.31 18.19
CA ARG A 88 8.98 -5.23 19.55
C ARG A 88 9.08 -6.60 20.22
N GLN A 89 8.03 -7.42 20.14
CA GLN A 89 8.03 -8.78 20.67
C GLN A 89 9.15 -9.64 20.07
N LEU A 90 9.39 -9.54 18.76
CA LEU A 90 10.46 -10.28 18.10
C LEU A 90 11.83 -9.77 18.54
N MET A 91 12.03 -8.46 18.60
CA MET A 91 13.29 -7.87 19.06
C MET A 91 13.64 -8.28 20.50
N GLU A 92 12.65 -8.32 21.39
CA GLU A 92 12.82 -8.84 22.76
C GLU A 92 13.14 -10.33 22.78
N LYS A 93 12.49 -11.15 21.95
CA LYS A 93 12.81 -12.58 21.80
C LYS A 93 14.24 -12.80 21.31
N TYR A 94 14.71 -12.07 20.31
CA TYR A 94 16.09 -12.16 19.83
C TYR A 94 17.11 -11.70 20.88
N LYS A 95 16.79 -10.65 21.65
CA LYS A 95 17.66 -10.16 22.73
C LYS A 95 17.76 -11.15 23.90
N ASN A 96 16.68 -11.87 24.20
CA ASN A 96 16.64 -12.87 25.27
C ASN A 96 17.18 -14.25 24.86
N ASN A 97 16.99 -14.66 23.60
CA ASN A 97 17.51 -15.93 23.06
C ASN A 97 18.94 -15.82 22.50
N GLY A 98 19.47 -14.60 22.32
CA GLY A 98 20.87 -14.36 21.93
C GLY A 98 21.84 -14.31 23.12
N LYS A 99 21.48 -14.94 24.25
CA LYS A 99 22.40 -15.31 25.33
C LYS A 99 22.81 -16.77 25.17
#